data_AF-A0A1I6D9G8-F1
#
_entry.id   AF-A0A1I6D9G8-F1
#
_cell.length_a   1.000
_cell.length_b   1.000
_cell.length_c   1.000
_cell.angle_alpha   90.00
_cell.angle_beta   90.00
_cell.angle_gamma   90.00
#
_symmetry.space_group_name_H-M   'P 1'
#
loop_
_entity.id
_entity.type
_entity.pdbx_description
1 polymer ?
#
loop_
_entity_poly.entity_id
_entity_poly.type
_entity_poly.pdbx_seq_one_letter_code
_entity_poly.pdbx_strand_id
1 'polypeptide(L)'
;MSSPRGPATLIAAALLLAQAQQSPAQSYAVEGPGRTSCAAFRAMDTAAPELRETAAWLTGYLTAHHRLMPEIFDLSPWQTPGITLGLIRQFCSAQPDASVERAAQELVRYLAPGALTEPSEFVAMRNGDQITVLYEAVLAQVRDALADAGIPPGTEDAELANALTAFQTARGLPVTGLPDQRTLATLLGSD
;
A
#
# COMPACT_ATOMS: atom_id res chain seq x y z
N MET A 1 -67.65 -48.67 26.35
CA MET A 1 -66.38 -48.71 27.11
C MET A 1 -65.25 -48.97 26.13
N SER A 2 -64.10 -48.32 26.38
CA SER A 2 -62.81 -48.46 25.69
C SER A 2 -62.55 -47.56 24.47
N SER A 3 -61.95 -46.40 24.74
CA SER A 3 -61.08 -45.69 23.78
C SER A 3 -59.79 -46.45 23.54
N PRO A 4 -59.12 -46.20 22.40
CA PRO A 4 -57.68 -45.98 22.42
C PRO A 4 -57.28 -44.63 21.79
N ARG A 5 -56.16 -44.12 22.30
CA ARG A 5 -55.49 -42.87 21.92
C ARG A 5 -54.51 -43.09 20.76
N GLY A 6 -54.34 -42.05 19.94
CA GLY A 6 -53.03 -41.62 19.41
C GLY A 6 -52.94 -41.48 17.87
N PRO A 7 -51.96 -40.73 17.32
CA PRO A 7 -51.15 -39.65 17.89
C PRO A 7 -51.31 -38.32 17.11
N ALA A 8 -50.98 -37.21 17.77
CA ALA A 8 -50.78 -35.92 17.14
C ALA A 8 -49.45 -35.92 16.36
N THR A 9 -49.51 -35.63 15.06
CA THR A 9 -48.32 -35.51 14.20
C THR A 9 -47.70 -34.13 14.38
N LEU A 10 -46.58 -34.05 15.09
CA LEU A 10 -45.65 -32.91 15.11
C LEU A 10 -44.26 -33.45 14.79
N ILE A 11 -43.76 -33.26 13.56
CA ILE A 11 -42.34 -33.39 13.19
C ILE A 11 -42.07 -32.35 12.10
N ALA A 12 -41.70 -31.12 12.48
CA ALA A 12 -40.33 -30.63 12.61
C ALA A 12 -39.67 -30.36 11.24
N ALA A 13 -39.81 -29.12 10.77
CA ALA A 13 -39.00 -28.59 9.68
C ALA A 13 -37.54 -28.54 10.14
N ALA A 14 -36.72 -29.46 9.61
CA ALA A 14 -35.28 -29.43 9.80
C ALA A 14 -34.71 -28.21 9.07
N LEU A 15 -34.55 -27.11 9.79
CA LEU A 15 -33.63 -26.04 9.42
C LEU A 15 -32.22 -26.63 9.41
N LEU A 16 -31.78 -27.10 8.25
CA LEU A 16 -30.38 -27.32 7.95
C LEU A 16 -29.67 -25.96 8.06
N LEU A 17 -29.15 -25.66 9.25
CA LEU A 17 -28.11 -24.67 9.41
C LEU A 17 -26.92 -25.13 8.57
N ALA A 18 -26.81 -24.60 7.35
CA ALA A 18 -25.59 -24.65 6.59
C ALA A 18 -24.53 -23.89 7.40
N GLN A 19 -23.81 -24.61 8.26
CA GLN A 19 -22.58 -24.09 8.83
C GLN A 19 -21.60 -23.99 7.66
N ALA A 20 -21.42 -22.77 7.15
CA ALA A 20 -20.31 -22.47 6.26
C ALA A 20 -19.03 -22.82 7.02
N GLN A 21 -18.48 -24.00 6.74
CA GLN A 21 -17.16 -24.38 7.23
C GLN A 21 -16.19 -23.37 6.65
N GLN A 22 -15.72 -22.43 7.46
CA GLN A 22 -14.59 -21.60 7.10
C GLN A 22 -13.45 -22.56 6.77
N SER A 23 -12.99 -22.54 5.51
CA SER A 23 -11.80 -23.29 5.13
C SER A 23 -10.69 -22.93 6.11
N PRO A 24 -9.96 -23.91 6.69
CA PRO A 24 -8.86 -23.61 7.58
C PRO A 24 -7.90 -22.67 6.84
N ALA A 25 -7.47 -21.60 7.53
CA ALA A 25 -6.52 -20.65 6.97
C ALA A 25 -5.33 -21.43 6.40
N GLN A 26 -4.99 -21.17 5.14
CA GLN A 26 -3.89 -21.86 4.48
C GLN A 26 -2.61 -21.59 5.26
N SER A 27 -1.95 -22.65 5.75
CA SER A 27 -0.64 -22.53 6.38
C SER A 27 0.42 -22.35 5.29
N TYR A 28 1.30 -21.36 5.46
CA TYR A 28 2.47 -21.14 4.60
C TYR A 28 3.70 -20.82 5.45
N ALA A 29 4.88 -21.04 4.88
CA ALA A 29 6.15 -20.65 5.51
C ALA A 29 6.53 -19.23 5.08
N VAL A 30 6.93 -18.40 6.05
CA VAL A 30 7.56 -17.10 5.78
C VAL A 30 9.06 -17.34 5.66
N GLU A 31 9.64 -16.97 4.53
CA GLU A 31 11.07 -17.13 4.27
C GLU A 31 11.83 -15.79 4.46
N GLY A 32 13.10 -15.89 4.87
CA GLY A 32 14.02 -14.75 4.93
C GLY A 32 13.65 -13.67 5.96
N PRO A 33 13.94 -12.39 5.68
CA PRO A 33 13.74 -11.27 6.60
C PRO A 33 12.32 -11.11 7.15
N GLY A 34 11.29 -11.60 6.43
CA GLY A 34 9.90 -11.56 6.87
C GLY A 34 9.63 -12.21 8.24
N ARG A 35 10.48 -13.15 8.67
CA ARG A 35 10.37 -13.83 9.99
C ARG A 35 10.82 -12.97 11.17
N THR A 36 11.55 -11.88 10.89
CA THR A 36 12.08 -10.98 11.91
C THR A 36 10.94 -10.31 12.68
N SER A 37 11.05 -10.17 14.00
CA SER A 37 10.08 -9.37 14.76
C SER A 37 10.24 -7.88 14.46
N CYS A 38 9.14 -7.14 14.56
CA CYS A 38 9.12 -5.71 14.37
C CYS A 38 10.05 -4.99 15.36
N ALA A 39 10.16 -5.47 16.60
CA ALA A 39 11.12 -4.96 17.58
C ALA A 39 12.58 -5.12 17.10
N ALA A 40 12.96 -6.31 16.63
CA ALA A 40 14.32 -6.57 16.14
C ALA A 40 14.63 -5.78 14.86
N PHE A 41 13.68 -5.72 13.91
CA PHE A 41 13.81 -4.92 12.70
C PHE A 41 14.00 -3.42 13.02
N ARG A 42 13.23 -2.88 13.97
CA ARG A 42 13.36 -1.48 14.37
C ARG A 42 14.69 -1.16 15.01
N ALA A 43 15.29 -2.11 15.73
CA ALA A 43 16.60 -1.97 16.35
C ALA A 43 17.78 -2.03 15.36
N MET A 44 17.55 -2.41 14.09
CA MET A 44 18.61 -2.44 13.08
C MET A 44 19.13 -1.04 12.76
N ASP A 45 20.46 -0.91 12.75
CA ASP A 45 21.15 0.28 12.25
C ASP A 45 20.81 0.52 10.76
N THR A 46 20.77 1.80 10.35
CA THR A 46 20.45 2.17 8.96
C THR A 46 21.49 1.69 7.94
N ALA A 47 22.74 1.46 8.37
CA ALA A 47 23.82 0.92 7.55
C ALA A 47 23.93 -0.62 7.63
N ALA A 48 23.11 -1.27 8.45
CA ALA A 48 23.16 -2.72 8.65
C ALA A 48 22.86 -3.47 7.33
N PRO A 49 23.67 -4.48 6.95
CA PRO A 49 23.38 -5.35 5.81
C PRO A 49 21.96 -5.95 5.84
N GLU A 50 21.49 -6.33 7.02
CA GLU A 50 20.18 -6.93 7.27
C GLU A 50 19.03 -5.99 6.88
N LEU A 51 19.23 -4.67 7.03
CA LEU A 51 18.24 -3.69 6.59
C LEU A 51 18.14 -3.65 5.06
N ARG A 52 19.27 -3.76 4.35
CA ARG A 52 19.28 -3.84 2.88
C ARG A 52 18.66 -5.14 2.38
N GLU A 53 18.92 -6.25 3.07
CA GLU A 53 18.27 -7.53 2.78
C GLU A 53 16.75 -7.46 3.00
N THR A 54 16.31 -6.79 4.06
CA THR A 54 14.88 -6.53 4.31
C THR A 54 14.27 -5.68 3.20
N ALA A 55 14.98 -4.66 2.71
CA ALA A 55 14.53 -3.84 1.57
C ALA A 55 14.33 -4.71 0.32
N ALA A 56 15.32 -5.55 -0.01
CA ALA A 56 15.27 -6.42 -1.17
C ALA A 56 14.15 -7.46 -1.06
N TRP A 57 13.98 -8.05 0.13
CA TRP A 57 12.87 -8.96 0.42
C TRP A 57 11.51 -8.26 0.24
N LEU A 58 11.35 -7.03 0.73
CA LEU A 58 10.11 -6.26 0.60
C LEU A 58 9.80 -5.91 -0.85
N THR A 59 10.80 -5.53 -1.65
CA THR A 59 10.63 -5.31 -3.09
C THR A 59 10.13 -6.59 -3.78
N GLY A 60 10.74 -7.74 -3.49
CA GLY A 60 10.29 -9.02 -4.04
C GLY A 60 8.88 -9.41 -3.58
N TYR A 61 8.54 -9.12 -2.33
CA TYR A 61 7.20 -9.33 -1.77
C TYR A 61 6.15 -8.51 -2.52
N LEU A 62 6.41 -7.23 -2.80
CA LEU A 62 5.50 -6.35 -3.56
C LEU A 62 5.36 -6.81 -5.02
N THR A 63 6.47 -7.18 -5.68
CA THR A 63 6.41 -7.77 -7.03
C THR A 63 5.56 -9.04 -7.08
N ALA A 64 5.62 -9.89 -6.05
CA ALA A 64 4.76 -11.06 -5.97
C ALA A 64 3.27 -10.66 -5.91
N HIS A 65 2.94 -9.57 -5.19
CA HIS A 65 1.58 -9.06 -5.11
C HIS A 65 1.08 -8.48 -6.43
N HIS A 66 1.93 -7.82 -7.23
CA HIS A 66 1.55 -7.41 -8.59
C HIS A 66 1.10 -8.61 -9.44
N ARG A 67 1.72 -9.78 -9.23
CA ARG A 67 1.34 -11.00 -9.94
C ARG A 67 0.11 -11.70 -9.36
N LEU A 68 -0.10 -11.59 -8.04
CA LEU A 68 -1.14 -12.34 -7.32
C LEU A 68 -2.47 -11.56 -7.19
N MET A 69 -2.43 -10.24 -7.39
CA MET A 69 -3.60 -9.37 -7.42
C MET A 69 -3.93 -9.03 -8.88
N PRO A 70 -4.83 -9.77 -9.54
CA PRO A 70 -5.04 -9.68 -10.99
C PRO A 70 -5.53 -8.31 -11.48
N GLU A 71 -6.08 -7.49 -10.57
CA GLU A 71 -6.55 -6.13 -10.83
C GLU A 71 -5.48 -5.04 -10.68
N ILE A 72 -4.27 -5.39 -10.22
CA ILE A 72 -3.19 -4.44 -9.93
C ILE A 72 -2.08 -4.59 -10.96
N PHE A 73 -1.78 -3.51 -11.67
CA PHE A 73 -0.59 -3.40 -12.52
C PHE A 73 0.67 -3.09 -11.70
N ASP A 74 0.61 -2.08 -10.84
CA ASP A 74 1.70 -1.69 -9.94
C ASP A 74 1.16 -1.20 -8.60
N LEU A 75 1.52 -1.89 -7.52
CA LEU A 75 1.14 -1.56 -6.15
C LEU A 75 1.97 -0.43 -5.55
N SER A 76 3.19 -0.21 -6.07
CA SER A 76 4.13 0.78 -5.58
C SER A 76 4.65 1.69 -6.70
N PRO A 77 3.77 2.38 -7.44
CA PRO A 77 4.13 3.03 -8.71
C PRO A 77 5.06 4.24 -8.57
N TRP A 78 5.24 4.76 -7.37
CA TRP A 78 6.16 5.87 -7.10
C TRP A 78 7.03 5.68 -5.86
N GLN A 79 6.73 4.69 -5.02
CA GLN A 79 7.41 4.46 -3.76
C GLN A 79 8.78 3.83 -4.03
N THR A 80 9.81 4.39 -3.40
CA THR A 80 11.13 3.77 -3.38
C THR A 80 11.23 2.71 -2.27
N PRO A 81 12.22 1.79 -2.33
CA PRO A 81 12.47 0.84 -1.25
C PRO A 81 12.67 1.52 0.13
N GLY A 82 13.23 2.73 0.14
CA GLY A 82 13.37 3.51 1.38
C GLY A 82 12.04 3.95 1.97
N ILE A 83 11.09 4.38 1.11
CA ILE A 83 9.74 4.78 1.53
C ILE A 83 8.99 3.55 2.07
N THR A 84 8.99 2.43 1.35
CA THR A 84 8.29 1.22 1.79
C THR A 84 8.88 0.65 3.09
N LEU A 85 10.21 0.69 3.26
CA LEU A 85 10.86 0.39 4.54
C LEU A 85 10.42 1.33 5.66
N GLY A 86 10.33 2.63 5.39
CA GLY A 86 9.86 3.63 6.34
C GLY A 86 8.43 3.35 6.82
N LEU A 87 7.54 3.01 5.88
CA LEU A 87 6.13 2.69 6.17
C LEU A 87 6.01 1.43 7.04
N ILE A 88 6.74 0.36 6.75
CA ILE A 88 6.71 -0.82 7.64
C ILE A 88 7.36 -0.56 9.00
N ARG A 89 8.37 0.33 9.08
CA ARG A 89 8.94 0.77 10.37
C ARG A 89 7.92 1.53 11.21
N GLN A 90 7.08 2.34 10.56
CA GLN A 90 5.99 3.04 11.22
C GLN A 90 4.97 2.05 11.81
N PHE A 91 4.53 1.07 11.02
CA PHE A 91 3.66 -0.01 11.52
C PHE A 91 4.30 -0.76 12.71
N CYS A 92 5.56 -1.16 12.56
CA CYS A 92 6.31 -1.87 13.58
C CYS A 92 6.53 -1.05 14.86
N SER A 93 6.39 0.28 14.80
CA SER A 93 6.50 1.11 16.00
C SER A 93 5.32 0.89 16.95
N ALA A 94 4.13 0.64 16.40
CA ALA A 94 2.90 0.37 17.13
C ALA A 94 2.73 -1.13 17.45
N GLN A 95 3.37 -2.03 16.70
CA GLN A 95 3.21 -3.48 16.85
C GLN A 95 4.56 -4.19 16.98
N PRO A 96 5.27 -4.08 18.12
CA PRO A 96 6.63 -4.61 18.29
C PRO A 96 6.72 -6.13 18.20
N ASP A 97 5.66 -6.85 18.58
CA ASP A 97 5.60 -8.31 18.61
C ASP A 97 5.19 -8.93 17.26
N ALA A 98 4.72 -8.11 16.31
CA ALA A 98 4.39 -8.55 14.97
C ALA A 98 5.66 -8.94 14.19
N SER A 99 5.50 -9.71 13.11
CA SER A 99 6.59 -9.99 12.17
C SER A 99 6.73 -8.88 11.12
N VAL A 100 7.89 -8.80 10.47
CA VAL A 100 8.10 -7.96 9.28
C VAL A 100 7.13 -8.37 8.15
N GLU A 101 6.80 -9.66 8.02
CA GLU A 101 5.82 -10.11 7.04
C GLU A 101 4.40 -9.60 7.34
N ARG A 102 3.98 -9.57 8.62
CA ARG A 102 2.72 -8.94 9.03
C ARG A 102 2.72 -7.45 8.66
N ALA A 103 3.83 -6.76 8.86
CA ALA A 103 3.98 -5.35 8.46
C ALA A 103 3.89 -5.18 6.93
N ALA A 104 4.47 -6.10 6.15
CA ALA A 104 4.40 -6.07 4.70
C ALA A 104 2.97 -6.32 4.17
N GLN A 105 2.19 -7.21 4.81
CA GLN A 105 0.76 -7.37 4.49
C GLN A 105 -0.03 -6.07 4.71
N GLU A 106 0.25 -5.38 5.81
CA GLU A 106 -0.40 -4.11 6.12
C GLU A 106 0.06 -3.00 5.18
N LEU A 107 1.32 -3.03 4.73
CA LEU A 107 1.78 -2.17 3.65
C LEU A 107 1.00 -2.41 2.35
N VAL A 108 0.75 -3.67 1.95
CA VAL A 108 -0.05 -3.96 0.76
C VAL A 108 -1.45 -3.34 0.88
N ARG A 109 -2.10 -3.48 2.04
CA ARG A 109 -3.42 -2.87 2.30
C ARG A 109 -3.38 -1.35 2.24
N TYR A 110 -2.32 -0.75 2.77
CA TYR A 110 -2.10 0.70 2.76
C TYR A 110 -1.87 1.21 1.33
N LEU A 111 -1.13 0.49 0.50
CA LEU A 111 -0.80 0.90 -0.86
C LEU A 111 -1.93 0.67 -1.87
N ALA A 112 -2.79 -0.32 -1.65
CA ALA A 112 -3.82 -0.73 -2.60
C ALA A 112 -4.71 0.42 -3.15
N PRO A 113 -5.16 1.41 -2.35
CA PRO A 113 -5.97 2.52 -2.87
C PRO A 113 -5.23 3.43 -3.87
N GLY A 114 -3.90 3.51 -3.80
CA GLY A 114 -3.07 4.33 -4.69
C GLY A 114 -2.38 3.54 -5.81
N ALA A 115 -2.68 2.25 -5.93
CA ALA A 115 -2.09 1.38 -6.93
C ALA A 115 -2.57 1.71 -8.35
N LEU A 116 -1.74 1.43 -9.35
CA LEU A 116 -2.14 1.46 -10.75
C LEU A 116 -2.81 0.13 -11.10
N THR A 117 -3.97 0.18 -11.74
CA THR A 117 -4.71 -1.01 -12.22
C THR A 117 -4.47 -1.30 -13.69
N GLU A 118 -3.96 -0.33 -14.44
CA GLU A 118 -3.69 -0.42 -15.88
C GLU A 118 -2.23 -0.07 -16.18
N PRO A 119 -1.63 -0.64 -17.24
CA PRO A 119 -0.33 -0.22 -17.71
C PRO A 119 -0.27 1.28 -18.03
N SER A 120 0.83 1.92 -17.65
CA SER A 120 1.08 3.33 -17.92
C SER A 120 2.50 3.51 -18.47
N GLU A 121 2.67 4.46 -19.39
CA GLU A 121 3.98 4.87 -19.88
C GLU A 121 4.71 5.73 -18.85
N PHE A 122 6.04 5.74 -18.94
CA PHE A 122 6.88 6.65 -18.17
C PHE A 122 7.06 7.98 -18.90
N VAL A 123 6.96 9.07 -18.16
CA VAL A 123 7.16 10.43 -18.64
C VAL A 123 8.18 11.15 -17.76
N ALA A 124 8.98 12.00 -18.39
CA ALA A 124 10.05 12.74 -17.73
C ALA A 124 9.67 14.20 -17.54
N MET A 125 9.49 14.62 -16.29
CA MET A 125 9.34 16.03 -15.92
C MET A 125 10.69 16.66 -15.64
N ARG A 126 10.88 17.90 -16.11
CA ARG A 126 12.12 18.66 -15.91
C ARG A 126 11.82 20.03 -15.33
N ASN A 127 12.68 20.47 -14.41
CA ASN A 127 12.71 21.84 -13.92
C ASN A 127 14.17 22.25 -13.69
N GLY A 128 14.68 23.15 -14.52
CA GLY A 128 16.12 23.43 -14.59
C GLY A 128 16.92 22.17 -14.93
N ASP A 129 17.96 21.89 -14.14
CA ASP A 129 18.82 20.70 -14.30
C ASP A 129 18.26 19.44 -13.63
N GLN A 130 17.12 19.54 -12.93
CA GLN A 130 16.51 18.42 -12.24
C GLN A 130 15.50 17.70 -13.14
N ILE A 131 15.46 16.36 -13.02
CA ILE A 131 14.56 15.48 -13.76
C ILE A 131 13.91 14.48 -12.80
N THR A 132 12.64 14.19 -13.03
CA THR A 132 11.92 13.10 -12.36
C THR A 132 11.16 12.30 -13.42
N VAL A 133 11.23 10.97 -13.31
CA VAL A 133 10.54 10.04 -14.22
C VAL A 133 9.48 9.31 -13.42
N LEU A 134 8.23 9.40 -13.87
CA LEU A 134 7.07 8.78 -13.24
C LEU A 134 6.15 8.20 -14.31
N TYR A 135 5.26 7.31 -13.89
CA TYR A 135 4.13 6.94 -14.73
C TYR A 135 3.26 8.16 -15.04
N GLU A 136 2.77 8.27 -16.27
CA GLU A 136 1.78 9.28 -16.67
C GLU A 136 0.55 9.23 -15.74
N ALA A 137 0.09 8.04 -15.38
CA ALA A 137 -1.00 7.86 -14.43
C ALA A 137 -0.69 8.43 -13.03
N VAL A 138 0.57 8.36 -12.57
CA VAL A 138 0.97 8.99 -11.30
C VAL A 138 0.97 10.51 -11.42
N LEU A 139 1.36 11.08 -12.57
CA LEU A 139 1.23 12.53 -12.79
C LEU A 139 -0.23 12.98 -12.77
N ALA A 140 -1.15 12.19 -13.30
CA ALA A 140 -2.58 12.47 -13.19
C ALA A 140 -3.03 12.49 -11.71
N GLN A 141 -2.64 11.50 -10.90
CA GLN A 141 -2.92 11.49 -9.45
C GLN A 141 -2.34 12.72 -8.73
N VAL A 142 -1.13 13.16 -9.11
CA VAL A 142 -0.52 14.38 -8.58
C VAL A 142 -1.37 15.61 -8.92
N ARG A 143 -1.86 15.72 -10.15
CA ARG A 143 -2.73 16.84 -10.56
C ARG A 143 -4.04 16.84 -9.76
N ASP A 144 -4.66 15.68 -9.60
CA ASP A 144 -5.90 15.53 -8.82
C ASP A 144 -5.68 15.92 -7.35
N ALA A 145 -4.62 15.41 -6.73
CA ALA A 145 -4.30 15.72 -5.33
C ALA A 145 -3.96 17.20 -5.11
N LEU A 146 -3.32 17.86 -6.07
CA LEU A 146 -3.09 19.32 -6.04
C LEU A 146 -4.41 20.08 -6.12
N ALA A 147 -5.31 19.68 -7.03
CA ALA A 147 -6.62 20.29 -7.18
C ALA A 147 -7.46 20.12 -5.90
N ASP A 148 -7.45 18.94 -5.28
CA ASP A 148 -8.10 18.66 -3.99
C ASP A 148 -7.51 19.50 -2.85
N ALA A 149 -6.21 19.81 -2.90
CA ALA A 149 -5.55 20.74 -2.00
C ALA A 149 -5.84 22.22 -2.31
N GLY A 150 -6.68 22.53 -3.30
CA GLY A 150 -7.03 23.88 -3.71
C GLY A 150 -5.97 24.59 -4.55
N ILE A 151 -5.01 23.84 -5.12
CA ILE A 151 -3.92 24.36 -5.94
C ILE A 151 -4.17 23.93 -7.39
N PRO A 152 -4.56 24.85 -8.30
CA PRO A 152 -4.83 24.50 -9.69
C PRO A 152 -3.56 23.95 -10.37
N PRO A 153 -3.54 22.69 -10.83
CA PRO A 153 -2.34 22.07 -11.40
C PRO A 153 -2.04 22.50 -12.85
N GLY A 154 -3.01 23.15 -13.51
CA GLY A 154 -2.98 23.38 -14.96
C GLY A 154 -3.01 22.09 -15.78
N THR A 155 -2.83 22.24 -17.09
CA THR A 155 -2.76 21.12 -18.05
C THR A 155 -1.37 20.93 -18.62
N GLU A 156 -0.54 21.98 -18.62
CA GLU A 156 0.83 21.92 -19.15
C GLU A 156 1.84 21.59 -18.04
N ASP A 157 3.04 21.14 -18.42
CA ASP A 157 4.11 20.81 -17.48
C ASP A 157 4.63 22.04 -16.72
N ALA A 158 4.70 23.20 -17.39
CA ALA A 158 5.13 24.45 -16.76
C ALA A 158 4.13 24.92 -15.70
N GLU A 159 2.83 24.74 -15.94
CA GLU A 159 1.78 25.05 -14.97
C GLU A 159 1.84 24.09 -13.77
N LEU A 160 2.05 22.80 -14.04
CA LEU A 160 2.23 21.81 -12.98
C LEU A 160 3.45 22.11 -12.11
N ALA A 161 4.56 22.51 -12.71
CA ALA A 161 5.77 22.89 -11.96
C ALA A 161 5.51 24.09 -11.04
N ASN A 162 4.71 25.07 -11.49
CA ASN A 162 4.29 26.19 -10.65
C ASN A 162 3.37 25.75 -9.50
N ALA A 163 2.42 24.85 -9.76
CA ALA A 163 1.54 24.29 -8.74
C ALA A 163 2.31 23.49 -7.68
N LEU A 164 3.27 22.67 -8.11
CA LEU A 164 4.17 21.91 -7.22
C LEU A 164 5.05 22.85 -6.39
N THR A 165 5.59 23.92 -6.99
CA THR A 165 6.33 24.96 -6.28
C THR A 165 5.49 25.60 -5.17
N ALA A 166 4.23 25.92 -5.47
CA ALA A 166 3.30 26.47 -4.49
C ALA A 166 3.01 25.49 -3.36
N PHE A 167 2.73 24.22 -3.69
CA PHE A 167 2.50 23.15 -2.71
C PHE A 167 3.72 22.95 -1.81
N GLN A 168 4.92 22.81 -2.39
CA GLN A 168 6.17 22.61 -1.66
C GLN A 168 6.45 23.78 -0.72
N THR A 169 6.25 25.01 -1.17
CA THR A 169 6.38 26.21 -0.34
C THR A 169 5.41 26.17 0.83
N ALA A 170 4.13 25.88 0.58
CA ALA A 170 3.09 25.82 1.60
C ALA A 170 3.33 24.71 2.64
N ARG A 171 3.98 23.60 2.24
CA ARG A 171 4.29 22.45 3.10
C ARG A 171 5.71 22.49 3.70
N GLY A 172 6.50 23.54 3.44
CA GLY A 172 7.87 23.66 3.94
C GLY A 172 8.82 22.59 3.38
N LEU A 173 8.58 22.15 2.15
CA LEU A 173 9.42 21.19 1.43
C LEU A 173 10.51 21.92 0.63
N PRO A 174 11.59 21.22 0.21
CA PRO A 174 12.48 21.74 -0.82
C PRO A 174 11.68 22.12 -2.07
N VAL A 175 11.88 23.34 -2.56
CA VAL A 175 11.14 23.89 -3.69
C VAL A 175 11.84 23.50 -5.00
N THR A 176 11.51 22.31 -5.50
CA THR A 176 12.07 21.75 -6.74
C THR A 176 11.16 21.98 -7.95
N GLY A 177 9.87 22.28 -7.72
CA GLY A 177 8.85 22.31 -8.77
C GLY A 177 8.65 20.97 -9.49
N LEU A 178 9.11 19.87 -8.88
CA LEU A 178 8.99 18.51 -9.40
C LEU A 178 8.24 17.63 -8.39
N PRO A 179 7.54 16.58 -8.86
CA PRO A 179 6.95 15.58 -7.99
C PRO A 179 8.04 14.62 -7.47
N ASP A 180 9.02 15.16 -6.73
CA ASP A 180 10.08 14.37 -6.11
C ASP A 180 9.53 13.47 -4.97
N GLN A 181 10.35 12.54 -4.49
CA GLN A 181 9.92 11.55 -3.51
C GLN A 181 9.32 12.16 -2.23
N ARG A 182 9.84 13.30 -1.76
CA ARG A 182 9.31 13.97 -0.56
C ARG A 182 7.98 14.65 -0.86
N THR A 183 7.86 15.23 -2.05
CA THR A 183 6.62 15.84 -2.54
C THR A 183 5.53 14.79 -2.70
N LEU A 184 5.83 13.68 -3.38
CA LEU A 184 4.89 12.56 -3.55
C LEU A 184 4.45 11.95 -2.22
N ALA A 185 5.38 11.69 -1.30
CA ALA A 185 5.03 11.16 0.02
C ALA A 185 4.14 12.11 0.83
N THR A 186 4.29 13.43 0.65
CA THR A 186 3.48 14.44 1.36
C THR A 186 2.13 14.70 0.68
N LEU A 187 2.06 14.53 -0.64
CA LEU A 187 0.89 14.84 -1.46
C LEU A 187 -0.03 13.63 -1.64
N LEU A 188 0.54 12.45 -1.85
CA LEU A 188 -0.15 11.20 -2.15
C LEU A 188 -0.09 10.18 -1.01
N GLY A 189 0.75 10.42 0.01
CA GLY A 189 0.73 9.61 1.23
C GLY A 189 -0.59 9.79 1.95
N SER A 190 -1.21 8.69 2.38
CA SER A 190 -2.40 8.75 3.23
C SER A 190 -1.99 9.15 4.65
N ASP A 191 -2.68 10.16 5.21
CA ASP A 191 -2.55 10.61 6.61
C ASP A 191 -3.00 9.53 7.62
#